data_AF-F0GJR2-F1
#
_entry.id   AF-F0GJR2-F1
#
_cell.length_a   1.000
_cell.length_b   1.000
_cell.length_c   1.000
_cell.angle_alpha   90.00
_cell.angle_beta   90.00
_cell.angle_gamma   90.00
#
_symmetry.space_group_name_H-M   'P 1'
#
loop_
_entity.id
_entity.type
_entity.pdbx_description
1 polymer ?
#
loop_
_entity_poly.entity_id
_entity_poly.type
_entity_poly.pdbx_seq_one_letter_code
_entity_poly.pdbx_strand_id
1 'polypeptide(L)'
;MWRDLIPLAKFRFQRETLELALAINLERAGLADQAFADDSPIRNAAIRAVLLQRSASADLLRAQAQNRSTPGDLRDIALYTLLYKELVRAQYADFVTDVALIPDTPSDMLKPFARPGAKNEDGYACPSARDVAAALQQNPADAKNLNCLADFVRRNPPAAGIDDSPAPPSPAASAARAAPALGDGPSQFAGKPFHRMSIYTAVMGDAQAGPNERAYALYRAIKCYAPAGYSECGGKDV
;
A
#
# COMPACT_ATOMS: atom_id res chain seq x y z
N MET A 1 24.44 5.90 -19.76
CA MET A 1 25.01 4.53 -19.74
C MET A 1 23.94 3.45 -19.87
N TRP A 2 23.10 3.14 -18.86
CA TRP A 2 22.11 2.05 -19.00
C TRP A 2 21.10 2.26 -20.14
N ARG A 3 20.59 3.49 -20.29
CA ARG A 3 19.69 3.87 -21.41
C ARG A 3 20.32 3.61 -22.78
N ASP A 4 21.64 3.76 -22.90
CA ASP A 4 22.40 3.57 -24.15
C ASP A 4 22.67 2.08 -24.44
N LEU A 5 22.70 1.23 -23.42
CA LEU A 5 22.95 -0.21 -23.55
C LEU A 5 21.68 -1.00 -23.93
N ILE A 6 20.49 -0.55 -23.50
CA ILE A 6 19.23 -1.26 -23.74
C ILE A 6 18.97 -1.49 -25.24
N PRO A 7 19.13 -0.50 -26.14
CA PRO A 7 18.94 -0.69 -27.58
C PRO A 7 19.94 -1.67 -28.22
N LEU A 8 21.09 -1.91 -27.57
CA LEU A 8 22.14 -2.82 -28.06
C LEU A 8 21.89 -4.29 -27.66
N ALA A 9 20.91 -4.56 -26.79
CA ALA A 9 20.59 -5.90 -26.35
C ALA A 9 19.99 -6.74 -27.48
N LYS A 10 20.58 -7.91 -27.73
CA LYS A 10 20.15 -8.82 -28.81
C LYS A 10 19.15 -9.88 -28.32
N PHE A 11 19.17 -10.18 -27.03
CA PHE A 11 18.33 -11.20 -26.42
C PHE A 11 17.36 -10.60 -25.41
N ARG A 12 16.18 -11.21 -25.29
CA ARG A 12 15.12 -10.77 -24.37
C ARG A 12 15.62 -10.62 -22.93
N PHE A 13 16.26 -11.65 -22.37
CA PHE A 13 16.73 -11.62 -20.98
C PHE A 13 17.86 -10.62 -20.74
N GLN A 14 18.72 -10.41 -21.73
CA GLN A 14 19.73 -9.36 -21.68
C GLN A 14 19.06 -7.98 -21.57
N ARG A 15 18.02 -7.74 -22.38
CA ARG A 15 17.26 -6.49 -22.34
C ARG A 15 16.55 -6.30 -21.01
N GLU A 16 15.84 -7.33 -20.53
CA GLU A 16 15.12 -7.28 -19.25
C GLU A 16 16.06 -7.02 -18.06
N THR A 17 17.28 -7.57 -18.10
CA THR A 17 18.31 -7.32 -17.08
C THR A 17 18.80 -5.86 -17.11
N LEU A 18 18.97 -5.28 -18.30
CA LEU A 18 19.35 -3.86 -18.45
C LEU A 18 18.22 -2.93 -18.01
N GLU A 19 16.96 -3.27 -18.31
CA GLU A 19 15.78 -2.55 -17.82
C GLU A 19 15.70 -2.60 -16.28
N LEU A 20 15.97 -3.76 -15.68
CA LEU A 20 16.00 -3.93 -14.22
C LEU A 20 17.10 -3.08 -13.58
N ALA A 21 18.32 -3.11 -14.13
CA ALA A 21 19.42 -2.31 -13.63
C ALA A 21 19.13 -0.80 -13.69
N LEU A 22 18.50 -0.34 -14.78
CA LEU A 22 18.05 1.05 -14.90
C LEU A 22 16.96 1.37 -13.88
N ALA A 23 15.96 0.50 -13.71
CA ALA A 23 14.87 0.69 -12.76
C ALA A 23 15.38 0.81 -11.32
N ILE A 24 16.30 -0.05 -10.90
CA ILE A 24 16.94 0.00 -9.57
C ILE A 24 17.68 1.34 -9.41
N ASN A 25 18.38 1.80 -10.43
CA ASN A 25 19.11 3.06 -10.36
C ASN A 25 18.16 4.27 -10.24
N LEU A 26 17.09 4.30 -11.03
CA LEU A 26 16.07 5.35 -10.99
C LEU A 26 15.36 5.37 -9.63
N GLU A 27 14.96 4.21 -9.12
CA GLU A 27 14.32 4.08 -7.81
C GLU A 27 15.19 4.66 -6.70
N ARG A 28 16.47 4.27 -6.64
CA ARG A 28 17.41 4.75 -5.61
C ARG A 28 17.69 6.24 -5.72
N ALA A 29 17.55 6.81 -6.92
CA ALA A 29 17.67 8.24 -7.16
C ALA A 29 16.38 9.02 -6.84
N GLY A 30 15.27 8.36 -6.49
CA GLY A 30 13.97 9.00 -6.30
C GLY A 30 13.32 9.44 -7.62
N LEU A 31 13.67 8.79 -8.73
CA LEU A 31 13.26 9.14 -10.10
C LEU A 31 12.40 8.01 -10.73
N ALA A 32 11.57 7.36 -9.91
CA ALA A 32 10.74 6.24 -10.36
C ALA A 32 9.73 6.63 -11.45
N ASP A 33 9.31 7.90 -11.49
CA ASP A 33 8.48 8.49 -12.54
C ASP A 33 9.10 8.36 -13.94
N GLN A 34 10.42 8.48 -14.06
CA GLN A 34 11.12 8.31 -15.34
C GLN A 34 10.97 6.91 -15.94
N ALA A 35 10.66 5.88 -15.12
CA ALA A 35 10.38 4.55 -15.64
C ALA A 35 9.06 4.48 -16.42
N PHE A 36 8.17 5.47 -16.25
CA PHE A 36 6.84 5.56 -16.85
C PHE A 36 6.70 6.69 -17.86
N ALA A 37 7.75 7.47 -18.12
CA ALA A 37 7.77 8.44 -19.20
C ALA A 37 7.52 7.76 -20.56
N ASP A 38 6.96 8.50 -21.52
CA ASP A 38 6.61 7.97 -22.85
C ASP A 38 7.83 7.40 -23.60
N ASP A 39 9.00 7.99 -23.39
CA ASP A 39 10.29 7.58 -23.96
C ASP A 39 11.05 6.56 -23.10
N SER A 40 10.47 6.08 -22.00
CA SER A 40 11.13 5.17 -21.08
C SER A 40 11.51 3.85 -21.78
N PRO A 41 12.78 3.42 -21.69
CA PRO A 41 13.21 2.14 -22.24
C PRO A 41 12.78 0.96 -21.36
N ILE A 42 12.32 1.20 -20.13
CA ILE A 42 11.77 0.19 -19.22
C ILE A 42 10.35 -0.12 -19.67
N ARG A 43 10.14 -1.28 -20.29
CA ARG A 43 8.84 -1.74 -20.80
C ARG A 43 8.33 -3.00 -20.11
N ASN A 44 9.18 -3.71 -19.38
CA ASN A 44 8.79 -4.92 -18.67
C ASN A 44 7.71 -4.59 -17.61
N ALA A 45 6.56 -5.27 -17.72
CA ALA A 45 5.41 -5.01 -16.86
C ALA A 45 5.66 -5.37 -15.39
N ALA A 46 6.43 -6.42 -15.10
CA ALA A 46 6.73 -6.81 -13.72
C ALA A 46 7.63 -5.77 -13.02
N ILE A 47 8.63 -5.23 -13.73
CA ILE A 47 9.47 -4.13 -13.22
C ILE A 47 8.62 -2.90 -12.90
N ARG A 48 7.73 -2.51 -13.82
CA ARG A 48 6.82 -1.38 -13.62
C ARG A 48 5.85 -1.63 -12.46
N ALA A 49 5.30 -2.84 -12.33
CA ALA A 49 4.42 -3.19 -11.21
C ALA A 49 5.10 -3.00 -9.85
N VAL A 50 6.35 -3.49 -9.70
CA VAL A 50 7.11 -3.33 -8.44
C VAL A 50 7.33 -1.86 -8.11
N LEU A 51 7.70 -1.03 -9.10
CA LEU A 51 7.89 0.40 -8.91
C LEU A 51 6.59 1.09 -8.45
N LEU A 52 5.44 0.75 -9.03
CA LEU A 52 4.14 1.28 -8.59
C LEU A 52 3.86 0.89 -7.13
N GLN A 53 3.97 -0.40 -6.80
CA GLN A 53 3.63 -0.93 -5.48
C GLN A 53 4.52 -0.35 -4.37
N ARG A 54 5.84 -0.30 -4.61
CA ARG A 54 6.83 -0.05 -3.55
C ARG A 54 7.31 1.41 -3.52
N SER A 55 7.49 2.02 -4.68
CA SER A 55 8.37 3.18 -4.79
C SER A 55 7.68 4.45 -5.29
N ALA A 56 6.56 4.33 -6.00
CA ALA A 56 5.84 5.44 -6.58
C ALA A 56 5.26 6.42 -5.54
N SER A 57 5.23 7.70 -5.93
CA SER A 57 4.49 8.75 -5.25
C SER A 57 2.99 8.66 -5.54
N ALA A 58 2.16 9.37 -4.76
CA ALA A 58 0.72 9.47 -5.01
C ALA A 58 0.43 10.02 -6.43
N ASP A 59 1.15 11.06 -6.85
CA ASP A 59 0.96 11.67 -8.17
C ASP A 59 1.28 10.70 -9.32
N LEU A 60 2.36 9.92 -9.20
CA LEU A 60 2.69 8.92 -10.21
C LEU A 60 1.62 7.83 -10.28
N LEU A 61 1.15 7.34 -9.13
CA LEU A 61 0.09 6.34 -9.08
C LEU A 61 -1.21 6.86 -9.70
N ARG A 62 -1.62 8.09 -9.35
CA ARG A 62 -2.81 8.75 -9.90
C ARG A 62 -2.70 8.98 -11.41
N ALA A 63 -1.52 9.37 -11.89
CA ALA A 63 -1.26 9.52 -13.32
C ALA A 63 -1.36 8.18 -14.06
N GLN A 64 -0.77 7.11 -13.52
CA GLN A 64 -0.80 5.79 -14.16
C GLN A 64 -2.18 5.14 -14.11
N ALA A 65 -2.96 5.33 -13.05
CA ALA A 65 -4.34 4.86 -12.96
C ALA A 65 -5.24 5.46 -14.06
N GLN A 66 -5.01 6.72 -14.43
CA GLN A 66 -5.82 7.44 -15.44
C GLN A 66 -5.28 7.32 -16.87
N ASN A 67 -4.01 6.96 -17.05
CA ASN A 67 -3.40 6.89 -18.37
C ASN A 67 -3.94 5.70 -19.18
N ARG A 68 -4.78 5.96 -20.19
CA ARG A 68 -5.38 4.92 -21.04
C ARG A 68 -4.37 4.11 -21.85
N SER A 69 -3.17 4.64 -22.07
CA SER A 69 -2.06 3.93 -22.74
C SER A 69 -1.39 2.92 -21.81
N THR A 70 -1.56 3.04 -20.49
CA THR A 70 -1.06 2.06 -19.51
C THR A 70 -1.92 0.79 -19.58
N PRO A 71 -1.31 -0.41 -19.64
CA PRO A 71 -2.04 -1.68 -19.61
C PRO A 71 -3.02 -1.77 -18.43
N GLY A 72 -4.18 -2.40 -18.63
CA GLY A 72 -5.25 -2.50 -17.63
C GLY A 72 -4.75 -2.94 -16.25
N ASP A 73 -4.00 -4.05 -16.19
CA ASP A 73 -3.46 -4.58 -14.94
C ASP A 73 -2.54 -3.58 -14.21
N LEU A 74 -1.74 -2.80 -14.94
CA LEU A 74 -0.88 -1.77 -14.35
C LEU A 74 -1.68 -0.56 -13.86
N ARG A 75 -2.78 -0.19 -14.55
CA ARG A 75 -3.70 0.85 -14.04
C ARG A 75 -4.36 0.42 -12.75
N ASP A 76 -4.81 -0.83 -12.70
CA ASP A 76 -5.44 -1.39 -11.51
C ASP A 76 -4.44 -1.48 -10.35
N ILE A 77 -3.19 -1.91 -10.60
CA ILE A 77 -2.12 -1.91 -9.59
C ILE A 77 -1.86 -0.48 -9.08
N ALA A 78 -1.80 0.50 -9.99
CA ALA A 78 -1.59 1.90 -9.62
C ALA A 78 -2.73 2.41 -8.73
N LEU A 79 -3.98 2.20 -9.14
CA LEU A 79 -5.15 2.66 -8.40
C LEU A 79 -5.30 1.93 -7.05
N TYR A 80 -5.10 0.62 -7.01
CA TYR A 80 -5.11 -0.13 -5.76
C TYR A 80 -4.06 0.39 -4.79
N THR A 81 -2.82 0.58 -5.27
CA THR A 81 -1.72 1.07 -4.43
C THR A 81 -2.01 2.49 -3.92
N LEU A 82 -2.55 3.37 -4.76
CA LEU A 82 -2.96 4.72 -4.39
C LEU A 82 -3.97 4.68 -3.26
N LEU A 83 -5.13 4.05 -3.50
CA LEU A 83 -6.23 4.01 -2.55
C LEU A 83 -5.84 3.32 -1.24
N TYR A 84 -5.06 2.24 -1.31
CA TYR A 84 -4.61 1.55 -0.10
C TYR A 84 -3.72 2.47 0.75
N LYS A 85 -2.69 3.06 0.14
CA LYS A 85 -1.74 3.91 0.86
C LYS A 85 -2.40 5.20 1.35
N GLU A 86 -3.28 5.82 0.58
CA GLU A 86 -4.00 7.01 1.05
C GLU A 86 -4.84 6.72 2.28
N LEU A 87 -5.59 5.62 2.26
CA LEU A 87 -6.45 5.21 3.36
C LEU A 87 -5.65 4.92 4.63
N VAL A 88 -4.56 4.16 4.52
CA VAL A 88 -3.80 3.70 5.70
C VAL A 88 -2.76 4.70 6.18
N ARG A 89 -2.36 5.67 5.34
CA ARG A 89 -1.40 6.73 5.70
C ARG A 89 -2.07 8.08 5.98
N ALA A 90 -3.37 8.07 6.27
CA ALA A 90 -4.17 9.22 6.67
C ALA A 90 -4.28 10.34 5.62
N GLN A 91 -4.16 10.02 4.33
CA GLN A 91 -4.46 10.95 3.23
C GLN A 91 -5.96 10.86 2.87
N TYR A 92 -6.82 11.05 3.86
CA TYR A 92 -8.25 10.77 3.72
C TYR A 92 -8.96 11.67 2.69
N ALA A 93 -8.53 12.93 2.57
CA ALA A 93 -9.10 13.86 1.58
C ALA A 93 -8.85 13.39 0.14
N ASP A 94 -7.62 12.95 -0.13
CA ASP A 94 -7.23 12.40 -1.43
C ASP A 94 -7.96 11.09 -1.69
N PHE A 95 -8.01 10.18 -0.70
CA PHE A 95 -8.76 8.93 -0.81
C PHE A 95 -10.23 9.14 -1.19
N VAL A 96 -10.91 10.08 -0.53
CA VAL A 96 -12.33 10.39 -0.80
C VAL A 96 -12.53 10.93 -2.23
N THR A 97 -11.51 11.56 -2.79
CA THR A 97 -11.49 12.07 -4.16
C THR A 97 -11.20 10.94 -5.15
N ASP A 98 -10.12 10.19 -4.93
CA ASP A 98 -9.59 9.21 -5.87
C ASP A 98 -10.36 7.90 -5.89
N VAL A 99 -11.17 7.59 -4.87
CA VAL A 99 -12.09 6.44 -4.93
C VAL A 99 -13.11 6.58 -6.09
N ALA A 100 -13.34 7.79 -6.59
CA ALA A 100 -14.15 8.04 -7.78
C ALA A 100 -13.46 7.59 -9.09
N LEU A 101 -12.17 7.27 -9.07
CA LEU A 101 -11.45 6.69 -10.21
C LEU A 101 -11.74 5.19 -10.40
N ILE A 102 -12.40 4.54 -9.45
CA ILE A 102 -12.81 3.14 -9.59
C ILE A 102 -13.87 3.04 -10.71
N PRO A 103 -13.67 2.18 -11.72
CA PRO A 103 -14.65 2.02 -12.80
C PRO A 103 -15.92 1.31 -12.30
N ASP A 104 -17.03 1.47 -13.03
CA ASP A 104 -18.33 0.83 -12.71
C ASP A 104 -18.22 -0.70 -12.57
N THR A 105 -17.35 -1.32 -13.36
CA THR A 105 -17.02 -2.75 -13.30
C THR A 105 -15.59 -2.92 -12.80
N PRO A 106 -15.34 -2.87 -11.47
CA PRO A 106 -14.00 -2.97 -10.91
C PRO A 106 -13.47 -4.40 -10.97
N SER A 107 -12.14 -4.52 -11.15
CA SER A 107 -11.44 -5.79 -10.92
C SER A 107 -11.54 -6.23 -9.46
N ASP A 108 -11.28 -7.52 -9.20
CA ASP A 108 -11.36 -8.09 -7.84
C ASP A 108 -10.48 -7.36 -6.83
N MET A 109 -9.36 -6.82 -7.28
CA MET A 109 -8.43 -6.04 -6.48
C MET A 109 -9.04 -4.71 -5.99
N LEU A 110 -9.87 -4.05 -6.80
CA LEU A 110 -10.47 -2.75 -6.48
C LEU A 110 -11.82 -2.87 -5.76
N LYS A 111 -12.50 -4.02 -5.88
CA LYS A 111 -13.80 -4.28 -5.23
C LYS A 111 -13.86 -3.89 -3.75
N PRO A 112 -12.85 -4.15 -2.90
CA PRO A 112 -12.89 -3.78 -1.49
C PRO A 112 -13.22 -2.30 -1.22
N PHE A 113 -12.71 -1.39 -2.05
CA PHE A 113 -12.89 0.05 -1.87
C PHE A 113 -14.27 0.55 -2.31
N ALA A 114 -14.95 -0.19 -3.20
CA ALA A 114 -16.26 0.16 -3.73
C ALA A 114 -17.43 -0.50 -2.99
N ARG A 115 -17.16 -1.42 -2.05
CA ARG A 115 -18.21 -2.14 -1.31
C ARG A 115 -18.94 -1.21 -0.32
N PRO A 116 -20.26 -1.38 -0.16
CA PRO A 116 -21.00 -0.70 0.89
C PRO A 116 -20.56 -1.17 2.28
N GLY A 117 -20.90 -0.40 3.30
CA GLY A 117 -20.70 -0.79 4.68
C GLY A 117 -21.42 -2.11 5.02
N ALA A 118 -20.82 -2.88 5.92
CA ALA A 118 -21.32 -4.17 6.34
C ALA A 118 -20.98 -4.46 7.80
N LYS A 119 -21.73 -5.37 8.40
CA LYS A 119 -21.34 -5.98 9.68
C LYS A 119 -20.28 -7.04 9.45
N ASN A 120 -19.29 -7.10 10.33
CA ASN A 120 -18.34 -8.19 10.36
C ASN A 120 -18.90 -9.42 11.11
N GLU A 121 -18.14 -10.53 11.07
CA GLU A 121 -18.49 -11.79 11.74
C GLU A 121 -18.61 -11.63 13.26
N ASP A 122 -17.92 -10.64 13.83
CA ASP A 122 -18.00 -10.26 15.24
C ASP A 122 -19.21 -9.33 15.54
N GLY A 123 -20.05 -9.03 14.55
CA GLY A 123 -21.24 -8.16 14.67
C GLY A 123 -20.97 -6.66 14.63
N TYR A 124 -19.71 -6.22 14.52
CA TYR A 124 -19.32 -4.81 14.47
C TYR A 124 -19.64 -4.21 13.08
N ALA A 125 -20.41 -3.13 13.07
CA ALA A 125 -20.92 -2.51 11.85
C ALA A 125 -19.99 -1.39 11.36
N CYS A 126 -19.38 -1.59 10.20
CA CYS A 126 -18.51 -0.60 9.58
C CYS A 126 -19.15 0.05 8.35
N PRO A 127 -19.03 1.38 8.19
CA PRO A 127 -19.38 2.07 6.95
C PRO A 127 -18.53 1.62 5.76
N SER A 128 -18.79 2.18 4.57
CA SER A 128 -17.91 1.99 3.41
C SER A 128 -16.52 2.58 3.67
N ALA A 129 -15.50 2.13 2.92
CA ALA A 129 -14.15 2.69 3.06
C ALA A 129 -14.11 4.21 2.84
N ARG A 130 -14.93 4.72 1.90
CA ARG A 130 -15.08 6.16 1.63
C ARG A 130 -15.67 6.91 2.83
N ASP A 131 -16.71 6.37 3.45
CA ASP A 131 -17.35 7.02 4.60
C ASP A 131 -16.44 6.98 5.84
N VAL A 132 -15.68 5.89 6.03
CA VAL A 132 -14.65 5.80 7.08
C VAL A 132 -13.60 6.89 6.88
N ALA A 133 -13.06 7.04 5.66
CA ALA A 133 -12.10 8.08 5.34
C ALA A 133 -12.67 9.49 5.56
N ALA A 134 -13.88 9.76 5.07
CA ALA A 134 -14.54 11.06 5.25
C ALA A 134 -14.75 11.40 6.74
N ALA A 135 -15.14 10.43 7.56
CA ALA A 135 -15.30 10.62 9.00
C ALA A 135 -13.96 10.87 9.70
N LEU A 136 -12.91 10.12 9.36
CA LEU A 136 -11.56 10.30 9.93
C LEU A 136 -10.89 11.59 9.47
N GLN A 137 -11.22 12.09 8.28
CA GLN A 137 -10.80 13.42 7.84
C GLN A 137 -11.36 14.52 8.75
N GLN A 138 -12.61 14.40 9.19
CA GLN A 138 -13.26 15.37 10.06
C GLN A 138 -12.82 15.21 11.53
N ASN A 139 -12.72 13.97 12.00
CA ASN A 139 -12.28 13.63 13.34
C ASN A 139 -11.29 12.45 13.30
N PRO A 140 -9.97 12.72 13.27
CA PRO A 140 -8.95 11.68 13.23
C PRO A 140 -8.94 10.75 14.45
N ALA A 141 -9.57 11.17 15.57
CA ALA A 141 -9.69 10.40 16.79
C ALA A 141 -11.03 9.63 16.90
N ASP A 142 -11.86 9.61 15.84
CA ASP A 142 -13.13 8.89 15.88
C ASP A 142 -12.91 7.38 16.08
N ALA A 143 -13.19 6.92 17.30
CA ALA A 143 -12.89 5.57 17.75
C ALA A 143 -13.54 4.47 16.89
N LYS A 144 -14.76 4.71 16.40
CA LYS A 144 -15.48 3.75 15.57
C LYS A 144 -14.83 3.63 14.19
N ASN A 145 -14.54 4.75 13.55
CA ASN A 145 -13.96 4.75 12.22
C ASN A 145 -12.49 4.31 12.24
N LEU A 146 -11.77 4.59 13.32
CA LEU A 146 -10.45 4.01 13.59
C LEU A 146 -10.53 2.47 13.63
N ASN A 147 -11.43 1.91 14.43
CA ASN A 147 -11.66 0.46 14.46
C ASN A 147 -12.04 -0.11 13.09
N CYS A 148 -12.88 0.60 12.33
CA CYS A 148 -13.28 0.18 10.99
C CYS A 148 -12.16 0.23 9.95
N LEU A 149 -11.25 1.20 10.05
CA LEU A 149 -10.03 1.25 9.24
C LEU A 149 -9.15 0.01 9.52
N ALA A 150 -8.95 -0.34 10.79
CA ALA A 150 -8.18 -1.53 11.15
C ALA A 150 -8.87 -2.84 10.69
N ASP A 151 -10.20 -2.92 10.74
CA ASP A 151 -10.95 -4.08 10.23
C ASP A 151 -10.92 -4.16 8.69
N PHE A 152 -10.95 -3.02 7.98
CA PHE A 152 -10.76 -2.97 6.54
C PHE A 152 -9.43 -3.60 6.13
N VAL A 153 -8.33 -3.17 6.74
CA VAL A 153 -6.98 -3.69 6.47
C VAL A 153 -6.87 -5.17 6.81
N ARG A 154 -7.53 -5.62 7.87
CA ARG A 154 -7.56 -7.05 8.22
C ARG A 154 -8.24 -7.90 7.16
N ARG A 155 -9.42 -7.47 6.70
CA ARG A 155 -10.23 -8.21 5.73
C ARG A 155 -9.62 -8.14 4.33
N ASN A 156 -8.87 -7.08 4.07
CA ASN A 156 -8.21 -6.80 2.81
C ASN A 156 -6.73 -6.50 3.12
N PRO A 157 -5.94 -7.53 3.47
CA PRO A 157 -4.50 -7.34 3.68
C PRO A 157 -3.88 -6.75 2.42
N PRO A 158 -2.81 -5.94 2.56
CA PRO A 158 -2.17 -5.34 1.40
C PRO A 158 -1.66 -6.43 0.47
N ALA A 159 -1.75 -6.19 -0.84
CA ALA A 159 -1.02 -7.02 -1.79
C ALA A 159 0.48 -6.95 -1.52
N ALA A 160 1.20 -8.05 -1.79
CA ALA A 160 2.64 -8.15 -1.54
C ALA A 160 3.40 -6.94 -2.13
N GLY A 161 4.30 -6.35 -1.33
CA GLY A 161 5.03 -5.14 -1.68
C GLY A 161 4.33 -3.83 -1.29
N ILE A 162 3.08 -3.83 -0.84
CA ILE A 162 2.40 -2.60 -0.38
C ILE A 162 2.46 -2.52 1.14
N ASP A 163 3.09 -1.47 1.66
CA ASP A 163 3.28 -1.25 3.10
C ASP A 163 3.98 -2.39 3.86
N ASP A 164 4.64 -3.30 3.15
CA ASP A 164 5.58 -4.26 3.74
C ASP A 164 6.67 -3.46 4.48
N SER A 165 6.80 -3.72 5.79
CA SER A 165 7.99 -3.30 6.50
C SER A 165 9.19 -3.98 5.84
N PRO A 166 10.31 -3.28 5.59
CA PRO A 166 11.50 -3.93 5.09
C PRO A 166 11.80 -5.12 6.01
N ALA A 167 11.86 -6.33 5.46
CA ALA A 167 12.23 -7.49 6.26
C ALA A 167 13.56 -7.15 6.95
N PRO A 168 13.69 -7.35 8.28
CA PRO A 168 14.97 -7.16 8.93
C PRO A 168 16.01 -8.02 8.20
N PRO A 169 17.21 -7.50 7.91
CA PRO A 169 18.22 -8.25 7.18
C PRO A 169 18.45 -9.56 7.92
N SER A 170 18.27 -10.69 7.21
CA SER A 170 18.51 -12.00 7.79
C SER A 170 19.94 -12.07 8.32
N PRO A 171 20.18 -12.50 9.57
CA PRO A 171 21.52 -12.60 10.13
C PRO A 171 22.41 -13.63 9.39
N ALA A 172 21.83 -14.46 8.51
CA ALA A 172 22.57 -15.38 7.64
C ALA A 172 23.12 -14.72 6.37
N ALA A 173 22.70 -13.49 6.03
CA ALA A 173 23.33 -12.70 4.98
C ALA A 173 24.58 -12.04 5.57
N SER A 174 25.71 -12.75 5.49
CA SER A 174 27.03 -12.17 5.73
C SER A 174 27.14 -10.80 5.06
N ALA A 175 27.84 -9.87 5.70
CA ALA A 175 28.05 -8.47 5.29
C ALA A 175 28.76 -8.23 3.94
N ALA A 176 28.62 -9.12 2.96
CA ALA A 176 28.74 -8.76 1.56
C ALA A 176 27.58 -7.81 1.24
N ARG A 177 27.88 -6.60 0.75
CA ARG A 177 26.88 -5.66 0.24
C ARG A 177 26.01 -6.38 -0.78
N ALA A 178 24.83 -6.86 -0.36
CA ALA A 178 23.84 -7.36 -1.29
C ALA A 178 23.58 -6.26 -2.31
N ALA A 179 23.61 -6.61 -3.60
CA ALA A 179 23.22 -5.66 -4.64
C ALA A 179 21.79 -5.19 -4.33
N PRO A 180 21.51 -3.89 -4.42
CA PRO A 180 20.16 -3.37 -4.14
C PRO A 180 19.15 -4.07 -5.06
N ALA A 181 18.11 -4.67 -4.49
CA ALA A 181 17.01 -5.20 -5.28
C ALA A 181 16.00 -4.08 -5.61
N LEU A 182 15.25 -4.27 -6.68
CA LEU A 182 14.16 -3.37 -7.03
C LEU A 182 13.07 -3.43 -5.96
N GLY A 183 12.60 -2.27 -5.51
CA GLY A 183 11.61 -2.13 -4.45
C GLY A 183 12.21 -1.94 -3.05
N ASP A 184 13.53 -2.06 -2.90
CA ASP A 184 14.22 -1.82 -1.63
C ASP A 184 14.59 -0.34 -1.44
N GLY A 185 14.42 0.49 -2.48
CA GLY A 185 14.53 1.93 -2.38
C GLY A 185 13.45 2.57 -1.49
N PRO A 186 13.64 3.84 -1.09
CA PRO A 186 12.66 4.55 -0.28
C PRO A 186 11.34 4.71 -1.05
N SER A 187 10.22 4.46 -0.38
CA SER A 187 8.91 4.80 -0.92
C SER A 187 8.78 6.32 -1.05
N GLN A 188 8.37 6.82 -2.22
CA GLN A 188 8.08 8.25 -2.43
C GLN A 188 6.66 8.64 -2.00
N PHE A 189 5.88 7.68 -1.51
CA PHE A 189 4.56 7.95 -0.96
C PHE A 189 4.71 8.48 0.49
N ALA A 190 4.09 9.63 0.78
CA ALA A 190 4.20 10.27 2.09
C ALA A 190 3.43 9.55 3.20
N GLY A 191 3.77 9.81 4.45
CA GLY A 191 3.09 9.26 5.63
C GLY A 191 3.80 8.05 6.24
N LYS A 192 3.37 7.67 7.45
CA LYS A 192 3.99 6.60 8.24
C LYS A 192 3.43 5.24 7.84
N PRO A 193 4.21 4.15 7.97
CA PRO A 193 3.69 2.80 7.85
C PRO A 193 2.49 2.58 8.79
N PHE A 194 1.52 1.83 8.30
CA PHE A 194 0.30 1.53 9.04
C PHE A 194 0.45 0.28 9.90
N HIS A 195 -0.04 0.36 11.12
CA HIS A 195 -0.12 -0.79 12.02
C HIS A 195 -1.49 -0.83 12.69
N ARG A 196 -2.20 -1.94 12.55
CA ARG A 196 -3.51 -2.15 13.18
C ARG A 196 -3.41 -2.03 14.70
N MET A 197 -2.30 -2.48 15.29
CA MET A 197 -2.09 -2.41 16.74
C MET A 197 -2.09 -0.95 17.23
N SER A 198 -1.47 -0.03 16.50
CA SER A 198 -1.44 1.39 16.87
C SER A 198 -2.84 2.00 16.95
N ILE A 199 -3.75 1.58 16.07
CA ILE A 199 -5.16 1.97 16.13
C ILE A 199 -5.82 1.41 17.40
N TYR A 200 -5.70 0.11 17.64
CA TYR A 200 -6.38 -0.51 18.78
C TYR A 200 -5.88 0.09 20.11
N THR A 201 -4.58 0.34 20.25
CA THR A 201 -4.02 1.01 21.43
C THR A 201 -4.57 2.42 21.59
N ALA A 202 -4.67 3.20 20.50
CA ALA A 202 -5.24 4.54 20.56
C ALA A 202 -6.70 4.52 21.04
N VAL A 203 -7.52 3.63 20.48
CA VAL A 203 -8.94 3.51 20.86
C VAL A 203 -9.11 3.02 22.30
N MET A 204 -8.33 2.04 22.74
CA MET A 204 -8.39 1.54 24.13
C MET A 204 -8.04 2.62 25.17
N GLY A 205 -7.05 3.45 24.84
CA GLY A 205 -6.54 4.53 25.68
C GLY A 205 -7.38 5.80 25.65
N ASP A 206 -8.30 5.94 24.70
CA ASP A 206 -9.19 7.08 24.61
C ASP A 206 -10.32 6.99 25.66
N ALA A 207 -10.33 7.94 26.60
CA ALA A 207 -11.36 8.03 27.63
C ALA A 207 -12.73 8.50 27.08
N GLN A 208 -12.76 9.13 25.91
CA GLN A 208 -13.97 9.59 25.24
C GLN A 208 -14.58 8.51 24.32
N ALA A 209 -13.82 7.46 24.01
CA ALA A 209 -14.32 6.35 23.21
C ALA A 209 -15.43 5.60 23.95
N GLY A 210 -16.50 5.27 23.22
CA GLY A 210 -17.62 4.48 23.74
C GLY A 210 -17.17 3.12 24.27
N PRO A 211 -17.90 2.52 25.23
CA PRO A 211 -17.53 1.25 25.83
C PRO A 211 -17.44 0.11 24.78
N ASN A 212 -18.29 0.14 23.75
CA ASN A 212 -18.28 -0.86 22.68
C ASN A 212 -17.05 -0.72 21.78
N GLU A 213 -16.64 0.50 21.42
CA GLU A 213 -15.44 0.77 20.61
C GLU A 213 -14.18 0.32 21.34
N ARG A 214 -14.09 0.60 22.65
CA ARG A 214 -12.96 0.18 23.49
C ARG A 214 -12.92 -1.33 23.67
N ALA A 215 -14.07 -1.96 23.92
CA ALA A 215 -14.17 -3.42 24.03
C ALA A 215 -13.80 -4.12 22.72
N TYR A 216 -14.26 -3.59 21.58
CA TYR A 216 -13.90 -4.10 20.27
C TYR A 216 -12.39 -3.95 20.02
N ALA A 217 -11.81 -2.78 20.24
CA ALA A 217 -10.38 -2.56 20.10
C ALA A 217 -9.53 -3.53 20.95
N LEU A 218 -9.91 -3.73 22.22
CA LEU A 218 -9.26 -4.69 23.10
C LEU A 218 -9.36 -6.13 22.59
N TYR A 219 -10.56 -6.56 22.20
CA TYR A 219 -10.78 -7.88 21.61
C TYR A 219 -9.91 -8.10 20.36
N ARG A 220 -9.84 -7.11 19.47
CA ARG A 220 -9.03 -7.18 18.24
C ARG A 220 -7.53 -7.15 18.53
N ALA A 221 -7.08 -6.35 19.50
CA ALA A 221 -5.68 -6.30 19.94
C ALA A 221 -5.21 -7.64 20.49
N ILE A 222 -6.01 -8.31 21.32
CA ILE A 222 -5.70 -9.66 21.84
C ILE A 222 -5.60 -10.67 20.68
N LYS A 223 -6.55 -10.61 19.73
CA LYS A 223 -6.56 -11.49 18.55
C LYS A 223 -5.37 -11.30 17.61
N CYS A 224 -4.62 -10.20 17.71
CA CYS A 224 -3.40 -10.00 16.92
C CYS A 224 -2.29 -11.03 17.23
N TYR A 225 -2.34 -11.68 18.39
CA TYR A 225 -1.35 -12.68 18.83
C TYR A 225 -1.86 -14.13 18.68
N ALA A 226 -3.12 -14.32 18.25
CA ALA A 226 -3.72 -15.64 18.16
C ALA A 226 -3.73 -16.15 16.70
N PRO A 227 -3.41 -17.44 16.44
CA PRO A 227 -2.97 -18.47 17.40
C PRO A 227 -1.44 -18.54 17.58
N ALA A 228 -0.67 -17.82 16.75
CA ALA A 228 0.74 -18.10 16.54
C ALA A 228 1.70 -17.47 17.56
N GLY A 229 1.20 -16.64 18.48
CA GLY A 229 1.98 -16.03 19.56
C GLY A 229 2.83 -14.82 19.15
N TYR A 230 2.88 -14.47 17.86
CA TYR A 230 3.50 -13.25 17.35
C TYR A 230 2.45 -12.25 16.85
N SER A 231 2.78 -10.95 16.85
CA SER A 231 1.84 -9.89 16.43
C SER A 231 1.68 -9.86 14.91
N GLU A 232 0.49 -10.17 14.41
CA GLU A 232 0.12 -9.99 13.00
C GLU A 232 -0.41 -8.57 12.70
N CYS A 233 -0.42 -7.69 13.69
CA CYS A 233 -0.99 -6.36 13.58
C CYS A 233 0.05 -5.24 13.38
N GLY A 234 1.34 -5.61 13.36
CA GLY A 234 2.47 -4.69 13.25
C GLY A 234 2.62 -3.78 14.46
N GLY A 235 3.59 -2.86 14.39
CA GLY A 235 3.95 -1.95 15.48
C GLY A 235 5.11 -2.49 16.34
N LYS A 236 5.38 -1.81 17.46
CA LYS A 236 6.33 -2.33 18.44
C LYS A 236 5.68 -3.53 19.13
N ASP A 237 6.38 -4.66 19.13
CA ASP A 237 6.01 -5.80 19.98
C ASP A 237 5.99 -5.35 21.45
N VAL A 238 5.08 -5.93 22.23
CA VAL A 238 4.97 -5.70 23.68
C VAL A 238 5.88 -6.63 24.48
#